data_AF-A0A842VVG7-F1
#
_entry.id   AF-A0A842VVG7-F1
#
_cell.length_a   1.000
_cell.length_b   1.000
_cell.length_c   1.000
_cell.angle_alpha   90.00
_cell.angle_beta   90.00
_cell.angle_gamma   90.00
#
_symmetry.space_group_name_H-M   'P 1'
#
loop_
_entity.id
_entity.type
_entity.pdbx_description
1 polymer ?
#
loop_
_entity_poly.entity_id
_entity_poly.type
_entity_poly.pdbx_seq_one_letter_code
_entity_poly.pdbx_strand_id
1 'polypeptide(L)'
;MFRDISRIKKGKTKRKSSYDVTGKNNDAWNIEPGESRILADIKGPGLITHIWMTQRNHYRDVLIKITWDNAEAPSILCPLGDFFCLGHGIVNSFQSMFFTASTSNNNHFETGCALNCYLPMPFKKRALIELINESKEQHRQYFYVDYELYENIADLDADSGYLHAEFHRENPFGGWAHEIRVNTPEADILNKEKTAWNNNLVILDTKGKGHYVGCNYSVTNFQGTWWGEGDDMIWVDGYKWPPDLHGTGSEDYLNQAWGMQDNAFLRNGSSIYEHNTGGYQTSYIFHLENPVRFNNEIKVTIEFGHGNHLRNETATVAYWYADKPYAAKKPPSVEKRRAIQKENDKWVIDEDSKTTSREISLNNEMNLMKDRWKQKSFNKYIYVCGKIIENEEGLLCMKMKLSPDNPNLYEVPFSEILEDFQNDTVVVETIPKTAMRDNGDIRTPDIQKLLHLPAPKQLVKGEILLREDKVFVFAGNSEIELKKKLKNTIDKKAELEVLQAFNESLINEEITYRIQIRFE
;
A
#
# COMPACT_ATOMS: atom_id res chain seq x y z
N MET A 1 -23.91 -22.05 -7.32
CA MET A 1 -22.64 -22.82 -7.28
C MET A 1 -22.83 -24.25 -6.78
N PHE A 2 -22.96 -24.55 -5.48
CA PHE A 2 -23.01 -25.96 -5.01
C PHE A 2 -24.21 -26.76 -5.53
N ARG A 3 -25.37 -26.14 -5.76
CA ARG A 3 -26.53 -26.83 -6.37
C ARG A 3 -26.35 -27.08 -7.87
N ASP A 4 -25.46 -26.34 -8.53
CA ASP A 4 -25.24 -26.45 -9.96
C ASP A 4 -24.32 -27.63 -10.31
N ILE A 5 -23.42 -28.03 -9.41
CA ILE A 5 -22.52 -29.17 -9.64
C ILE A 5 -23.26 -30.51 -9.77
N SER A 6 -24.44 -30.65 -9.15
CA SER A 6 -25.28 -31.84 -9.26
C SER A 6 -26.17 -31.82 -10.50
N ARG A 7 -26.18 -30.73 -11.28
CA ARG A 7 -26.97 -30.62 -12.51
C ARG A 7 -26.18 -31.20 -13.68
N ILE A 8 -26.77 -32.15 -14.39
CA ILE A 8 -26.18 -32.70 -15.61
C ILE A 8 -26.44 -31.70 -16.75
N LYS A 9 -25.42 -30.95 -17.14
CA LYS A 9 -25.46 -30.03 -18.30
C LYS A 9 -24.99 -30.74 -19.57
N LYS A 10 -25.52 -30.32 -20.71
CA LYS A 10 -25.00 -30.72 -22.02
C LYS A 10 -23.74 -29.89 -22.32
N GLY A 11 -22.69 -30.54 -22.80
CA GLY A 11 -21.44 -29.87 -23.15
C GLY A 11 -20.32 -30.89 -23.34
N LYS A 12 -19.21 -30.43 -23.94
CA LYS A 12 -18.00 -31.23 -24.11
C LYS A 12 -16.83 -30.51 -23.45
N THR A 13 -16.29 -31.08 -22.38
CA THR A 13 -15.07 -30.60 -21.74
C THR A 13 -13.86 -30.88 -22.63
N LYS A 14 -13.00 -29.88 -22.78
CA LYS A 14 -11.77 -29.96 -23.56
C LYS A 14 -10.67 -29.16 -22.85
N ARG A 15 -9.43 -29.48 -23.21
CA ARG A 15 -8.23 -28.77 -22.77
C ARG A 15 -7.35 -28.42 -23.97
N LYS A 16 -6.77 -27.23 -23.96
CA LYS A 16 -5.54 -26.90 -24.68
C LYS A 16 -4.42 -26.80 -23.67
N SER A 17 -3.28 -27.44 -23.94
CA SER A 17 -2.15 -27.44 -23.02
C SER A 17 -0.83 -27.43 -23.76
N SER A 18 0.23 -27.09 -23.02
CA SER A 18 1.61 -27.13 -23.49
C SER A 18 2.21 -28.54 -23.59
N TYR A 19 1.41 -29.60 -23.45
CA TYR A 19 1.91 -30.98 -23.39
C TYR A 19 2.74 -31.37 -24.61
N ASP A 20 3.69 -32.27 -24.40
CA ASP A 20 4.50 -32.84 -25.46
C ASP A 20 3.65 -33.82 -26.29
N VAL A 21 3.30 -33.42 -27.51
CA VAL A 21 2.47 -34.20 -28.42
C VAL A 21 3.10 -35.53 -28.86
N THR A 22 4.41 -35.72 -28.61
CA THR A 22 5.09 -37.00 -28.84
C THR A 22 4.88 -38.01 -27.71
N GLY A 23 4.30 -37.58 -26.58
CA GLY A 23 4.13 -38.38 -25.38
C GLY A 23 5.37 -38.43 -24.48
N LYS A 24 6.38 -37.57 -24.73
CA LYS A 24 7.53 -37.35 -23.84
C LYS A 24 7.18 -36.29 -22.78
N ASN A 25 8.20 -35.73 -22.12
CA ASN A 25 8.05 -34.88 -20.93
C ASN A 25 8.57 -33.44 -21.13
N ASN A 26 8.66 -32.95 -22.37
CA ASN A 26 8.97 -31.55 -22.62
C ASN A 26 7.68 -30.73 -22.75
N ASP A 27 6.89 -30.71 -21.68
CA ASP A 27 5.53 -30.15 -21.64
C ASP A 27 5.49 -28.61 -21.54
N ALA A 28 6.55 -27.94 -21.99
CA ALA A 28 6.65 -26.48 -21.99
C ALA A 28 6.92 -25.97 -23.39
N TRP A 29 6.33 -24.82 -23.71
CA TRP A 29 6.61 -24.12 -24.96
C TRP A 29 7.63 -23.03 -24.70
N ASN A 30 8.54 -22.84 -25.66
CA ASN A 30 9.43 -21.69 -25.72
C ASN A 30 8.79 -20.64 -26.64
N ILE A 31 8.77 -19.40 -26.20
CA ILE A 31 8.25 -18.23 -26.92
C ILE A 31 9.40 -17.26 -27.08
N GLU A 32 9.79 -16.97 -28.31
CA GLU A 32 10.95 -16.14 -28.60
C GLU A 32 10.70 -14.66 -28.27
N PRO A 33 11.75 -13.86 -28.02
CA PRO A 33 11.61 -12.40 -27.88
C PRO A 33 10.83 -11.77 -29.03
N GLY A 34 9.82 -10.98 -28.71
CA GLY A 34 8.92 -10.32 -29.66
C GLY A 34 7.84 -11.21 -30.28
N GLU A 35 7.80 -12.51 -29.97
CA GLU A 35 6.78 -13.43 -30.49
C GLU A 35 5.42 -13.21 -29.79
N SER A 36 4.35 -13.16 -30.58
CA SER A 36 2.97 -13.39 -30.12
C SER A 36 2.59 -14.84 -30.39
N ARG A 37 2.53 -15.67 -29.35
CA ARG A 37 2.23 -17.09 -29.46
C ARG A 37 0.76 -17.37 -29.16
N ILE A 38 0.06 -17.96 -30.11
CA ILE A 38 -1.31 -18.47 -29.89
C ILE A 38 -1.23 -19.74 -29.02
N LEU A 39 -1.74 -19.66 -27.79
CA LEU A 39 -1.85 -20.80 -26.88
C LEU A 39 -3.11 -21.63 -27.17
N ALA A 40 -4.21 -20.94 -27.46
CA ALA A 40 -5.49 -21.58 -27.77
C ALA A 40 -6.27 -20.77 -28.80
N ASP A 41 -6.72 -21.44 -29.86
CA ASP A 41 -7.70 -20.94 -30.82
C ASP A 41 -8.91 -21.89 -30.78
N ILE A 42 -9.97 -21.44 -30.11
CA ILE A 42 -11.15 -22.25 -29.79
C ILE A 42 -12.34 -21.72 -30.59
N LYS A 43 -12.96 -22.59 -31.39
CA LYS A 43 -14.13 -22.27 -32.23
C LYS A 43 -15.42 -22.84 -31.65
N GLY A 44 -16.51 -22.09 -31.79
CA GLY A 44 -17.86 -22.45 -31.35
C GLY A 44 -18.35 -21.57 -30.20
N PRO A 45 -19.60 -21.74 -29.76
CA PRO A 45 -20.01 -21.25 -28.46
C PRO A 45 -19.37 -22.10 -27.37
N GLY A 46 -18.87 -21.46 -26.32
CA GLY A 46 -18.22 -22.16 -25.23
C GLY A 46 -17.96 -21.28 -24.03
N LEU A 47 -17.36 -21.90 -23.02
CA LEU A 47 -17.03 -21.28 -21.75
C LEU A 47 -15.63 -21.74 -21.34
N ILE A 48 -14.68 -20.82 -21.24
CA ILE A 48 -13.42 -21.10 -20.54
C ILE A 48 -13.75 -21.13 -19.05
N THR A 49 -13.39 -22.24 -18.40
CA THR A 49 -13.72 -22.49 -16.99
C THR A 49 -12.50 -22.41 -16.09
N HIS A 50 -11.31 -22.61 -16.66
CA HIS A 50 -10.07 -22.57 -15.91
C HIS A 50 -8.87 -22.30 -16.82
N ILE A 51 -7.97 -21.44 -16.34
CA ILE A 51 -6.64 -21.25 -16.92
C ILE A 51 -5.62 -21.52 -15.83
N TRP A 52 -4.68 -22.43 -16.10
CA TRP A 52 -3.49 -22.64 -15.27
C TRP A 52 -2.24 -22.30 -16.07
N MET A 53 -1.28 -21.63 -15.44
CA MET A 53 -0.01 -21.23 -16.05
C MET A 53 1.13 -21.32 -15.04
N THR A 54 2.33 -21.70 -15.49
CA THR A 54 3.56 -21.48 -14.71
C THR A 54 4.77 -21.20 -15.61
N GLN A 55 5.64 -20.34 -15.10
CA GLN A 55 6.86 -19.84 -15.71
C GLN A 55 7.85 -19.52 -14.59
N ARG A 56 9.13 -19.31 -14.93
CA ARG A 56 10.15 -18.91 -13.94
C ARG A 56 10.26 -17.40 -13.77
N ASN A 57 9.95 -16.65 -14.82
CA ASN A 57 10.19 -15.21 -14.91
C ASN A 57 9.23 -14.56 -15.94
N HIS A 58 9.43 -13.27 -16.19
CA HIS A 58 8.69 -12.41 -17.11
C HIS A 58 7.26 -12.09 -16.68
N TYR A 59 6.99 -11.99 -15.38
CA TYR A 59 5.64 -11.71 -14.87
C TYR A 59 5.10 -10.36 -15.36
N ARG A 60 5.95 -9.34 -15.51
CA ARG A 60 5.56 -8.07 -16.12
C ARG A 60 5.99 -7.87 -17.57
N ASP A 61 6.86 -8.74 -18.09
CA ASP A 61 7.40 -8.60 -19.44
C ASP A 61 6.55 -9.32 -20.48
N VAL A 62 5.89 -10.42 -20.11
CA VAL A 62 4.96 -11.15 -20.97
C VAL A 62 3.55 -10.65 -20.73
N LEU A 63 2.81 -10.40 -21.82
CA LEU A 63 1.40 -10.00 -21.76
C LEU A 63 0.49 -11.21 -22.06
N ILE A 64 -0.56 -11.37 -21.26
CA ILE A 64 -1.70 -12.19 -21.64
C ILE A 64 -2.64 -11.38 -22.53
N LYS A 65 -3.00 -11.94 -23.69
CA LYS A 65 -3.90 -11.32 -24.66
C LYS A 65 -5.05 -12.25 -24.98
N ILE A 66 -6.29 -11.78 -24.81
CA ILE A 66 -7.49 -12.56 -25.14
C ILE A 66 -8.43 -11.76 -26.03
N THR A 67 -8.81 -12.36 -27.16
CA THR A 67 -9.74 -11.78 -28.14
C THR A 67 -10.97 -12.66 -28.28
N TRP A 68 -12.15 -12.04 -28.13
CA TRP A 68 -13.44 -12.72 -28.20
C TRP A 68 -14.10 -12.52 -29.56
N ASP A 69 -14.75 -13.57 -30.07
CA ASP A 69 -15.68 -13.58 -31.19
C ASP A 69 -15.22 -12.90 -32.49
N ASN A 70 -13.90 -12.89 -32.71
CA ASN A 70 -13.22 -12.22 -33.83
C ASN A 70 -13.36 -10.68 -33.79
N ALA A 71 -13.48 -10.10 -32.61
CA ALA A 71 -13.36 -8.66 -32.43
C ALA A 71 -12.02 -8.15 -32.98
N GLU A 72 -12.01 -6.91 -33.47
CA GLU A 72 -10.83 -6.27 -34.06
C GLU A 72 -9.70 -6.03 -33.05
N ALA A 73 -10.04 -5.94 -31.76
CA ALA A 73 -9.11 -5.71 -30.67
C ALA A 73 -9.34 -6.70 -29.52
N PRO A 74 -8.30 -7.03 -28.72
CA PRO A 74 -8.44 -7.88 -27.56
C PRO A 74 -9.24 -7.18 -26.46
N SER A 75 -9.96 -7.97 -25.64
CA SER A 75 -10.66 -7.47 -24.44
C SER A 75 -9.86 -7.67 -23.16
N ILE A 76 -8.77 -8.44 -23.23
CA ILE A 76 -7.76 -8.56 -22.17
C ILE A 76 -6.40 -8.33 -22.80
N LEU A 77 -5.63 -7.40 -22.25
CA LEU A 77 -4.22 -7.17 -22.59
C LEU A 77 -3.49 -6.66 -21.33
N CYS A 78 -2.97 -7.59 -20.53
CA CYS A 78 -2.41 -7.28 -19.21
C CYS A 78 -1.05 -7.96 -19.03
N PRO A 79 -0.14 -7.38 -18.21
CA PRO A 79 1.02 -8.12 -17.73
C PRO A 79 0.57 -9.41 -17.02
N LEU A 80 1.29 -10.51 -17.29
CA LEU A 80 0.87 -11.83 -16.87
C LEU A 80 0.68 -11.93 -15.35
N GLY A 81 1.66 -11.49 -14.55
CA GLY A 81 1.58 -11.50 -13.08
C GLY A 81 0.42 -10.65 -12.55
N ASP A 82 0.30 -9.41 -13.00
CA ASP A 82 -0.75 -8.49 -12.55
C ASP A 82 -2.15 -9.02 -12.89
N PHE A 83 -2.35 -9.71 -14.02
CA PHE A 83 -3.64 -10.37 -14.32
C PHE A 83 -4.02 -11.44 -13.28
N PHE A 84 -3.05 -12.14 -12.69
CA PHE A 84 -3.25 -13.17 -11.66
C PHE A 84 -3.10 -12.62 -10.23
N CYS A 85 -3.24 -11.30 -10.03
CA CYS A 85 -3.07 -10.62 -8.73
C CYS A 85 -1.66 -10.77 -8.12
N LEU A 86 -0.62 -11.01 -8.92
CA LEU A 86 0.77 -10.98 -8.48
C LEU A 86 1.46 -9.77 -9.10
N GLY A 87 1.25 -8.61 -8.47
CA GLY A 87 1.88 -7.36 -8.85
C GLY A 87 3.40 -7.40 -8.72
N HIS A 88 4.06 -6.37 -9.25
CA HIS A 88 5.50 -6.13 -9.15
C HIS A 88 6.41 -7.20 -9.79
N GLY A 89 5.87 -8.31 -10.28
CA GLY A 89 6.67 -9.49 -10.62
C GLY A 89 7.17 -10.26 -9.39
N ILE A 90 6.55 -10.01 -8.23
CA ILE A 90 6.77 -10.77 -7.01
C ILE A 90 5.81 -11.95 -6.99
N VAL A 91 6.30 -13.13 -6.63
CA VAL A 91 5.45 -14.31 -6.45
C VAL A 91 5.12 -14.52 -4.97
N ASN A 92 3.89 -14.96 -4.71
CA ASN A 92 3.46 -15.37 -3.38
C ASN A 92 2.36 -16.42 -3.48
N SER A 93 2.22 -17.25 -2.46
CA SER A 93 1.12 -18.19 -2.35
C SER A 93 -0.08 -17.51 -1.73
N PHE A 94 -1.22 -17.52 -2.44
CA PHE A 94 -2.47 -16.99 -1.92
C PHE A 94 -3.66 -17.67 -2.60
N GLN A 95 -4.83 -17.54 -2.02
CA GLN A 95 -6.07 -17.97 -2.65
C GLN A 95 -7.13 -16.89 -2.56
N SER A 96 -7.86 -16.73 -3.65
CA SER A 96 -9.10 -15.97 -3.75
C SER A 96 -10.14 -16.82 -4.46
N MET A 97 -11.33 -16.26 -4.67
CA MET A 97 -12.42 -16.93 -5.39
C MET A 97 -12.10 -17.12 -6.87
N PHE A 98 -11.35 -16.19 -7.47
CA PHE A 98 -11.07 -16.20 -8.91
C PHE A 98 -9.64 -16.57 -9.24
N PHE A 99 -8.70 -16.32 -8.33
CA PHE A 99 -7.28 -16.55 -8.57
C PHE A 99 -6.64 -17.30 -7.41
N THR A 100 -5.78 -18.26 -7.72
CA THR A 100 -4.90 -18.87 -6.73
C THR A 100 -3.48 -18.95 -7.27
N ALA A 101 -2.53 -18.65 -6.40
CA ALA A 101 -1.11 -18.77 -6.69
C ALA A 101 -0.45 -19.71 -5.68
N SER A 102 0.52 -20.50 -6.12
CA SER A 102 1.27 -21.41 -5.25
C SER A 102 2.74 -21.42 -5.64
N THR A 103 3.62 -21.16 -4.68
CA THR A 103 5.07 -21.14 -4.85
C THR A 103 5.78 -21.56 -3.56
N SER A 104 7.00 -22.09 -3.70
CA SER A 104 7.90 -22.30 -2.56
C SER A 104 8.75 -21.07 -2.22
N ASN A 105 8.68 -20.00 -3.02
CA ASN A 105 9.53 -18.81 -2.90
C ASN A 105 8.69 -17.55 -2.65
N ASN A 106 7.84 -17.58 -1.62
CA ASN A 106 6.99 -16.45 -1.27
C ASN A 106 7.80 -15.14 -1.14
N ASN A 107 7.24 -14.04 -1.62
CA ASN A 107 7.81 -12.69 -1.56
C ASN A 107 9.12 -12.48 -2.34
N HIS A 108 9.39 -13.32 -3.34
CA HIS A 108 10.57 -13.17 -4.22
C HIS A 108 10.17 -12.69 -5.61
N PHE A 109 11.02 -11.85 -6.21
CA PHE A 109 10.91 -11.50 -7.62
C PHE A 109 11.21 -12.69 -8.52
N GLU A 110 10.42 -12.85 -9.59
CA GLU A 110 10.77 -13.65 -10.77
C GLU A 110 11.23 -15.08 -10.42
N THR A 111 10.35 -15.85 -9.76
CA THR A 111 10.57 -17.29 -9.54
C THR A 111 9.38 -18.14 -9.99
N GLY A 112 9.51 -19.46 -9.87
CA GLY A 112 8.44 -20.39 -10.24
C GLY A 112 7.18 -20.22 -9.38
N CYS A 113 6.03 -19.96 -10.02
CA CYS A 113 4.73 -19.90 -9.36
C CYS A 113 3.65 -20.54 -10.24
N ALA A 114 2.77 -21.33 -9.64
CA ALA A 114 1.60 -21.88 -10.30
C ALA A 114 0.44 -20.89 -10.19
N LEU A 115 -0.02 -20.37 -11.33
CA LEU A 115 -1.08 -19.37 -11.42
C LEU A 115 -2.37 -20.03 -11.92
N ASN A 116 -3.48 -19.77 -11.25
CA ASN A 116 -4.80 -20.29 -11.63
C ASN A 116 -5.79 -19.15 -11.74
N CYS A 117 -6.65 -19.20 -12.75
CA CYS A 117 -7.78 -18.29 -12.95
C CYS A 117 -9.06 -19.11 -13.17
N TYR A 118 -10.10 -18.77 -12.41
CA TYR A 118 -11.41 -19.42 -12.39
C TYR A 118 -12.54 -18.47 -12.82
N LEU A 119 -12.21 -17.28 -13.34
CA LEU A 119 -13.21 -16.39 -13.92
C LEU A 119 -13.88 -17.09 -15.11
N PRO A 120 -15.22 -17.21 -15.13
CA PRO A 120 -15.93 -17.79 -16.27
C PRO A 120 -15.79 -16.89 -17.48
N MET A 121 -15.36 -17.41 -18.63
CA MET A 121 -15.19 -16.60 -19.85
C MET A 121 -16.05 -17.17 -21.00
N PRO A 122 -17.34 -16.79 -21.08
CA PRO A 122 -18.21 -17.15 -22.19
C PRO A 122 -17.73 -16.53 -23.51
N PHE A 123 -17.90 -17.25 -24.62
CA PHE A 123 -17.70 -16.75 -25.97
C PHE A 123 -18.70 -17.41 -26.92
N LYS A 124 -19.19 -16.69 -27.94
CA LYS A 124 -20.29 -17.17 -28.80
C LYS A 124 -19.78 -17.79 -30.11
N LYS A 125 -18.60 -17.40 -30.57
CA LYS A 125 -18.01 -17.77 -31.86
C LYS A 125 -16.58 -18.27 -31.72
N ARG A 126 -15.72 -17.54 -30.99
CA ARG A 126 -14.30 -17.86 -30.90
C ARG A 126 -13.65 -17.26 -29.65
N ALA A 127 -12.75 -18.01 -29.01
CA ALA A 127 -11.81 -17.49 -28.04
C ALA A 127 -10.38 -17.66 -28.58
N LEU A 128 -9.65 -16.56 -28.70
CA LEU A 128 -8.22 -16.56 -29.08
C LEU A 128 -7.39 -16.09 -27.90
N ILE A 129 -6.55 -16.98 -27.37
CA ILE A 129 -5.66 -16.71 -26.23
C ILE A 129 -4.23 -16.74 -26.72
N GLU A 130 -3.50 -15.68 -26.43
CA GLU A 130 -2.12 -15.46 -26.83
C GLU A 130 -1.27 -15.03 -25.63
N LEU A 131 0.03 -15.35 -25.70
CA LEU A 131 1.05 -14.67 -24.90
C LEU A 131 1.97 -13.88 -25.83
N ILE A 132 2.23 -12.62 -25.46
CA ILE A 132 3.18 -11.76 -26.16
C ILE A 132 4.43 -11.65 -25.30
N ASN A 133 5.54 -12.21 -25.77
CA ASN A 133 6.82 -12.06 -25.09
C ASN A 133 7.48 -10.75 -25.49
N GLU A 134 7.30 -9.69 -24.70
CA GLU A 134 7.99 -8.42 -24.93
C GLU A 134 9.35 -8.35 -24.21
N SER A 135 9.77 -9.43 -23.55
CA SER A 135 11.10 -9.51 -22.93
C SER A 135 12.21 -9.66 -23.98
N LYS A 136 13.45 -9.47 -23.55
CA LYS A 136 14.66 -9.67 -24.38
C LYS A 136 15.15 -11.12 -24.37
N GLU A 137 14.47 -12.00 -23.64
CA GLU A 137 14.87 -13.38 -23.39
C GLU A 137 13.79 -14.35 -23.84
N GLN A 138 14.17 -15.58 -24.16
CA GLN A 138 13.22 -16.64 -24.45
C GLN A 138 12.35 -16.92 -23.21
N HIS A 139 11.04 -16.95 -23.39
CA HIS A 139 10.09 -17.23 -22.33
C HIS A 139 9.60 -18.68 -22.41
N ARG A 140 9.74 -19.43 -21.30
CA ARG A 140 9.31 -20.83 -21.21
C ARG A 140 8.01 -20.94 -20.42
N GLN A 141 6.95 -21.41 -21.07
CA GLN A 141 5.60 -21.43 -20.52
C GLN A 141 5.03 -22.86 -20.45
N TYR A 142 4.51 -23.23 -19.28
CA TYR A 142 3.55 -24.32 -19.13
C TYR A 142 2.15 -23.72 -19.00
N PHE A 143 1.14 -24.30 -19.66
CA PHE A 143 -0.23 -23.81 -19.53
C PHE A 143 -1.26 -24.90 -19.74
N TYR A 144 -2.43 -24.75 -19.09
CA TYR A 144 -3.70 -25.39 -19.39
C TYR A 144 -4.77 -24.31 -19.61
N VAL A 145 -5.55 -24.46 -20.68
CA VAL A 145 -6.79 -23.74 -20.92
C VAL A 145 -7.90 -24.79 -20.98
N ASP A 146 -8.69 -24.84 -19.92
CA ASP A 146 -9.84 -25.73 -19.77
C ASP A 146 -11.11 -25.01 -20.17
N TYR A 147 -11.92 -25.68 -20.98
CA TYR A 147 -13.14 -25.08 -21.52
C TYR A 147 -14.20 -26.13 -21.81
N GLU A 148 -15.44 -25.67 -21.85
CA GLU A 148 -16.58 -26.40 -22.34
C GLU A 148 -16.96 -25.87 -23.74
N LEU A 149 -17.29 -26.78 -24.65
CA LEU A 149 -17.96 -26.44 -25.91
C LEU A 149 -19.41 -26.89 -25.86
N TYR A 150 -20.26 -26.03 -26.41
CA TYR A 150 -21.68 -26.29 -26.52
C TYR A 150 -22.08 -26.54 -27.97
N GLU A 151 -23.18 -27.28 -28.16
CA GLU A 151 -23.69 -27.58 -29.50
C GLU A 151 -24.38 -26.35 -30.10
N ASN A 152 -25.11 -25.60 -29.26
CA ASN A 152 -25.83 -24.40 -29.66
C ASN A 152 -25.47 -23.21 -28.78
N ILE A 153 -25.52 -22.02 -29.35
CA ILE A 153 -25.35 -20.77 -28.58
C ILE A 153 -26.38 -20.62 -27.46
N ALA A 154 -27.57 -21.22 -27.63
CA ALA A 154 -28.65 -21.21 -26.64
C ALA A 154 -28.34 -22.07 -25.39
N ASP A 155 -27.28 -22.88 -25.43
CA ASP A 155 -26.78 -23.62 -24.26
C ASP A 155 -25.91 -22.72 -23.35
N LEU A 156 -25.51 -21.52 -23.82
CA LEU A 156 -24.99 -20.45 -22.97
C LEU A 156 -26.15 -19.67 -22.35
N ASP A 157 -25.92 -19.11 -21.16
CA ASP A 157 -26.89 -18.18 -20.58
C ASP A 157 -27.05 -16.96 -21.51
N ALA A 158 -28.30 -16.61 -21.84
CA ALA A 158 -28.61 -15.63 -22.88
C ALA A 158 -28.06 -14.22 -22.58
N ASP A 159 -27.82 -13.93 -21.30
CA ASP A 159 -27.26 -12.70 -20.75
C ASP A 159 -25.77 -12.81 -20.40
N SER A 160 -25.10 -13.88 -20.84
CA SER A 160 -23.64 -14.04 -20.69
C SER A 160 -22.88 -12.87 -21.30
N GLY A 161 -22.10 -12.19 -20.46
CA GLY A 161 -21.14 -11.18 -20.88
C GLY A 161 -19.79 -11.78 -21.28
N TYR A 162 -18.95 -10.93 -21.87
CA TYR A 162 -17.55 -11.21 -22.16
C TYR A 162 -16.68 -10.67 -21.04
N LEU A 163 -15.66 -11.42 -20.63
CA LEU A 163 -14.70 -10.94 -19.63
C LEU A 163 -13.74 -9.92 -20.25
N HIS A 164 -13.48 -8.86 -19.49
CA HIS A 164 -12.49 -7.85 -19.79
C HIS A 164 -11.56 -7.67 -18.60
N ALA A 165 -10.32 -7.32 -18.89
CA ALA A 165 -9.35 -6.90 -17.88
C ALA A 165 -8.48 -5.78 -18.42
N GLU A 166 -8.26 -4.75 -17.59
CA GLU A 166 -7.54 -3.54 -17.98
C GLU A 166 -6.46 -3.21 -16.96
N PHE A 167 -5.22 -3.12 -17.41
CA PHE A 167 -4.08 -2.73 -16.58
C PHE A 167 -3.87 -1.22 -16.64
N HIS A 168 -3.77 -0.58 -15.48
CA HIS A 168 -3.37 0.82 -15.34
C HIS A 168 -2.19 0.95 -14.38
N ARG A 169 -1.29 1.91 -14.63
CA ARG A 169 -0.12 2.18 -13.80
C ARG A 169 0.14 3.68 -13.76
N GLU A 170 0.43 4.21 -12.58
CA GLU A 170 1.05 5.52 -12.41
C GLU A 170 2.34 5.39 -11.58
N ASN A 171 3.45 5.84 -12.14
CA ASN A 171 4.78 5.78 -11.53
C ASN A 171 5.54 7.10 -11.74
N PRO A 172 5.72 7.90 -10.68
CA PRO A 172 4.83 7.96 -9.52
C PRO A 172 3.43 8.46 -9.91
N PHE A 173 2.45 8.32 -9.03
CA PHE A 173 1.21 9.10 -9.13
C PHE A 173 1.49 10.60 -8.93
N GLY A 174 0.80 11.47 -9.67
CA GLY A 174 1.05 12.91 -9.69
C GLY A 174 0.38 13.70 -8.55
N GLY A 175 0.44 13.18 -7.33
CA GLY A 175 -0.11 13.82 -6.14
C GLY A 175 0.56 15.14 -5.77
N TRP A 176 -0.16 15.97 -5.00
CA TRP A 176 0.20 17.38 -4.82
C TRP A 176 1.19 17.67 -3.66
N ALA A 177 1.35 16.75 -2.69
CA ALA A 177 2.21 16.97 -1.53
C ALA A 177 2.67 15.67 -0.85
N HIS A 178 3.57 14.94 -1.54
CA HIS A 178 4.19 13.72 -0.99
C HIS A 178 4.99 13.96 0.30
N GLU A 179 5.44 15.19 0.53
CA GLU A 179 6.17 15.57 1.74
C GLU A 179 5.27 15.69 2.97
N ILE A 180 3.96 15.86 2.80
CA ILE A 180 3.02 15.99 3.91
C ILE A 180 2.66 14.59 4.40
N ARG A 181 2.78 14.38 5.71
CA ARG A 181 2.40 13.11 6.33
C ARG A 181 0.88 12.95 6.30
N VAL A 182 0.45 11.73 6.00
CA VAL A 182 -0.94 11.27 6.10
C VAL A 182 -1.52 11.53 7.52
N ASN A 183 -2.85 11.67 7.62
CA ASN A 183 -3.57 11.92 8.88
C ASN A 183 -3.10 13.16 9.65
N THR A 184 -2.70 14.20 8.90
CA THR A 184 -2.39 15.51 9.47
C THR A 184 -3.40 16.55 8.99
N PRO A 185 -3.64 17.63 9.75
CA PRO A 185 -4.51 18.72 9.32
C PRO A 185 -4.08 19.40 8.00
N GLU A 186 -2.84 19.22 7.56
CA GLU A 186 -2.33 19.71 6.28
C GLU A 186 -2.64 18.78 5.11
N ALA A 187 -2.81 17.48 5.35
CA ALA A 187 -3.25 16.53 4.33
C ALA A 187 -4.76 16.63 4.06
N ASP A 188 -5.54 16.99 5.10
CA ASP A 188 -7.00 17.17 5.07
C ASP A 188 -7.40 18.36 4.20
N ILE A 189 -7.81 18.09 2.96
CA ILE A 189 -8.19 19.10 1.96
C ILE A 189 -9.48 18.71 1.25
N LEU A 190 -10.15 19.68 0.64
CA LEU A 190 -11.39 19.41 -0.07
C LEU A 190 -11.15 18.65 -1.39
N ASN A 191 -11.61 17.40 -1.48
CA ASN A 191 -11.68 16.66 -2.73
C ASN A 191 -13.11 16.24 -3.09
N LYS A 192 -13.80 17.07 -3.87
CA LYS A 192 -15.19 16.83 -4.28
C LYS A 192 -15.46 17.21 -5.73
N GLU A 193 -16.65 16.84 -6.20
CA GLU A 193 -17.20 17.28 -7.49
C GLU A 193 -16.23 17.01 -8.66
N LYS A 194 -15.94 18.03 -9.48
CA LYS A 194 -15.04 17.91 -10.63
C LYS A 194 -13.57 17.79 -10.23
N THR A 195 -13.17 18.22 -9.04
CA THR A 195 -11.81 17.99 -8.53
C THR A 195 -11.60 16.49 -8.36
N ALA A 196 -12.47 15.82 -7.62
CA ALA A 196 -12.39 14.37 -7.41
C ALA A 196 -12.52 13.58 -8.72
N TRP A 197 -13.53 13.92 -9.53
CA TRP A 197 -13.76 13.25 -10.82
C TRP A 197 -12.54 13.33 -11.77
N ASN A 198 -11.80 14.45 -11.77
CA ASN A 198 -10.66 14.64 -12.68
C ASN A 198 -9.33 14.17 -12.09
N ASN A 199 -9.17 14.20 -10.76
CA ASN A 199 -7.86 14.07 -10.13
C ASN A 199 -7.60 12.72 -9.46
N ASN A 200 -8.63 11.95 -9.09
CA ASN A 200 -8.44 10.63 -8.47
C ASN A 200 -7.73 9.63 -9.40
N LEU A 201 -6.94 8.72 -8.82
CA LEU A 201 -6.35 7.60 -9.55
C LEU A 201 -7.46 6.79 -10.23
N VAL A 202 -7.33 6.56 -11.54
CA VAL A 202 -8.31 5.79 -12.31
C VAL A 202 -7.99 4.29 -12.17
N ILE A 203 -8.98 3.48 -11.81
CA ILE A 203 -8.89 2.01 -11.85
C ILE A 203 -9.52 1.51 -13.16
N LEU A 204 -10.68 2.05 -13.52
CA LEU A 204 -11.39 1.74 -14.77
C LEU A 204 -12.10 2.98 -15.29
N ASP A 205 -11.97 3.25 -16.59
CA ASP A 205 -12.74 4.29 -17.29
C ASP A 205 -13.09 3.73 -18.67
N THR A 206 -14.35 3.30 -18.83
CA THR A 206 -14.83 2.60 -20.02
C THR A 206 -16.28 2.94 -20.36
N LYS A 207 -16.63 2.73 -21.63
CA LYS A 207 -17.98 2.93 -22.16
C LYS A 207 -18.55 1.61 -22.64
N GLY A 208 -19.82 1.38 -22.35
CA GLY A 208 -20.55 0.21 -22.76
C GLY A 208 -21.63 -0.17 -21.76
N LYS A 209 -22.13 -1.40 -21.88
CA LYS A 209 -23.08 -1.98 -20.95
C LYS A 209 -22.47 -3.21 -20.30
N GLY A 210 -22.49 -3.26 -18.98
CA GLY A 210 -21.76 -4.29 -18.27
C GLY A 210 -21.83 -4.18 -16.76
N HIS A 211 -20.88 -4.83 -16.11
CA HIS A 211 -20.68 -4.71 -14.69
C HIS A 211 -19.23 -4.94 -14.28
N TYR A 212 -18.73 -4.08 -13.40
CA TYR A 212 -17.42 -4.19 -12.78
C TYR A 212 -17.46 -5.18 -11.62
N VAL A 213 -16.50 -6.11 -11.59
CA VAL A 213 -16.45 -7.23 -10.63
C VAL A 213 -15.26 -7.18 -9.69
N GLY A 214 -14.50 -6.07 -9.70
CA GLY A 214 -13.41 -5.83 -8.75
C GLY A 214 -12.06 -5.61 -9.43
N CYS A 215 -11.01 -5.55 -8.62
CA CYS A 215 -9.64 -5.32 -9.08
C CYS A 215 -8.61 -5.94 -8.16
N ASN A 216 -7.37 -6.05 -8.65
CA ASN A 216 -6.21 -5.96 -7.78
C ASN A 216 -5.57 -4.57 -7.87
N TYR A 217 -4.95 -4.16 -6.77
CA TYR A 217 -4.36 -2.86 -6.56
C TYR A 217 -2.99 -3.05 -5.87
N SER A 218 -1.95 -2.74 -6.63
CA SER A 218 -0.55 -2.78 -6.22
C SER A 218 -0.03 -1.38 -5.89
N VAL A 219 0.76 -1.26 -4.83
CA VAL A 219 1.43 -0.03 -4.41
C VAL A 219 2.90 -0.33 -4.13
N THR A 220 3.79 0.53 -4.63
CA THR A 220 5.17 0.60 -4.15
C THR A 220 5.29 1.82 -3.24
N ASN A 221 5.43 1.60 -1.94
CA ASN A 221 5.36 2.62 -0.91
C ASN A 221 6.70 3.38 -0.79
N PHE A 222 6.83 4.48 -1.53
CA PHE A 222 7.99 5.36 -1.50
C PHE A 222 8.10 6.18 -0.22
N GLN A 223 6.96 6.66 0.30
CA GLN A 223 6.93 7.50 1.51
C GLN A 223 7.33 6.72 2.77
N GLY A 224 6.97 5.43 2.81
CA GLY A 224 7.19 4.58 3.98
C GLY A 224 6.20 4.81 5.13
N THR A 225 5.16 5.61 4.90
CA THR A 225 4.03 5.79 5.83
C THR A 225 2.74 5.21 5.25
N TRP A 226 1.64 5.33 5.99
CA TRP A 226 0.34 4.84 5.54
C TRP A 226 -0.12 5.53 4.24
N TRP A 227 -0.52 4.72 3.25
CA TRP A 227 -0.87 5.19 1.91
C TRP A 227 -2.37 5.13 1.60
N GLY A 228 -3.13 4.41 2.42
CA GLY A 228 -4.47 3.96 2.09
C GLY A 228 -5.62 4.80 2.62
N GLU A 229 -5.43 6.05 3.03
CA GLU A 229 -6.57 6.94 3.42
C GLU A 229 -7.48 7.35 2.23
N GLY A 230 -7.17 6.91 1.01
CA GLY A 230 -7.87 7.42 -0.17
C GLY A 230 -9.22 6.74 -0.41
N ASP A 231 -10.27 7.53 -0.56
CA ASP A 231 -11.64 7.05 -0.77
C ASP A 231 -11.85 6.51 -2.20
N ASP A 232 -12.51 5.36 -2.36
CA ASP A 232 -13.03 4.96 -3.67
C ASP A 232 -14.24 5.84 -4.07
N MET A 233 -14.27 6.25 -5.33
CA MET A 233 -15.37 7.04 -5.89
C MET A 233 -15.74 6.48 -7.25
N ILE A 234 -16.96 5.96 -7.37
CA ILE A 234 -17.42 5.25 -8.56
C ILE A 234 -18.64 5.95 -9.14
N TRP A 235 -18.50 6.38 -10.40
CA TRP A 235 -19.59 6.97 -11.16
C TRP A 235 -20.10 6.02 -12.23
N VAL A 236 -21.42 5.88 -12.27
CA VAL A 236 -22.14 5.05 -13.23
C VAL A 236 -22.96 5.95 -14.15
N ASP A 237 -22.86 5.72 -15.44
CA ASP A 237 -23.69 6.34 -16.49
C ASP A 237 -23.66 7.88 -16.47
N GLY A 238 -22.47 8.46 -16.25
CA GLY A 238 -22.20 9.89 -16.36
C GLY A 238 -21.75 10.56 -15.05
N TYR A 239 -21.17 11.76 -15.18
CA TYR A 239 -20.79 12.55 -14.02
C TYR A 239 -22.02 13.04 -13.23
N LYS A 240 -21.93 12.88 -11.91
CA LYS A 240 -22.85 13.46 -10.92
C LYS A 240 -22.14 13.62 -9.58
N TRP A 241 -22.70 14.43 -8.70
CA TRP A 241 -22.19 14.58 -7.34
C TRP A 241 -23.35 14.46 -6.34
N PRO A 242 -23.24 13.61 -5.31
CA PRO A 242 -22.15 12.64 -5.06
C PRO A 242 -22.03 11.56 -6.16
N PRO A 243 -20.90 10.81 -6.25
CA PRO A 243 -20.84 9.59 -7.06
C PRO A 243 -21.89 8.55 -6.61
N ASP A 244 -22.13 7.53 -7.43
CA ASP A 244 -23.06 6.44 -7.07
C ASP A 244 -22.55 5.64 -5.87
N LEU A 245 -21.23 5.47 -5.79
CA LEU A 245 -20.54 4.85 -4.65
C LEU A 245 -19.41 5.77 -4.20
N HIS A 246 -19.31 5.95 -2.88
CA HIS A 246 -18.27 6.73 -2.21
C HIS A 246 -17.82 5.94 -0.99
N GLY A 247 -16.53 5.64 -0.90
CA GLY A 247 -15.90 4.92 0.20
C GLY A 247 -15.41 5.83 1.32
N THR A 248 -14.54 5.25 2.16
CA THR A 248 -13.97 5.86 3.38
C THR A 248 -12.46 5.63 3.56
N GLY A 249 -11.84 4.88 2.64
CA GLY A 249 -10.43 4.51 2.70
C GLY A 249 -10.13 3.41 1.67
N SER A 250 -8.87 3.23 1.33
CA SER A 250 -8.41 2.21 0.39
C SER A 250 -8.38 0.82 1.02
N GLU A 251 -7.99 0.71 2.29
CA GLU A 251 -8.19 -0.51 3.09
C GLU A 251 -9.66 -0.84 3.21
N ASP A 252 -10.51 0.15 3.44
CA ASP A 252 -11.95 -0.04 3.60
C ASP A 252 -12.58 -0.53 2.28
N TYR A 253 -12.23 0.10 1.15
CA TYR A 253 -12.61 -0.35 -0.18
C TYR A 253 -12.18 -1.79 -0.43
N LEU A 254 -10.96 -2.14 -0.01
CA LEU A 254 -10.41 -3.50 -0.12
C LEU A 254 -10.93 -4.44 0.98
N ASN A 255 -11.93 -4.00 1.76
CA ASN A 255 -12.59 -4.73 2.86
C ASN A 255 -11.59 -5.24 3.91
N GLN A 256 -10.59 -4.42 4.20
CA GLN A 256 -9.68 -4.51 5.33
C GLN A 256 -9.97 -3.34 6.29
N ALA A 257 -9.16 -3.13 7.32
CA ALA A 257 -9.34 -2.03 8.27
C ALA A 257 -8.06 -1.81 9.07
N TRP A 258 -7.83 -0.58 9.52
CA TRP A 258 -6.64 -0.21 10.32
C TRP A 258 -5.33 -0.59 9.62
N GLY A 259 -5.23 -0.22 8.34
CA GLY A 259 -4.14 -0.63 7.47
C GLY A 259 -4.41 -1.92 6.69
N MET A 260 -3.50 -2.23 5.76
CA MET A 260 -3.51 -3.53 5.09
C MET A 260 -3.09 -4.64 6.04
N GLN A 261 -3.54 -5.85 5.76
CA GLN A 261 -3.42 -7.03 6.60
C GLN A 261 -2.72 -8.16 5.83
N ASP A 262 -1.95 -8.97 6.54
CA ASP A 262 -1.30 -10.17 5.99
C ASP A 262 -2.28 -11.35 5.91
N ASN A 263 -3.30 -11.21 5.07
CA ASN A 263 -4.30 -12.24 4.85
C ASN A 263 -4.74 -12.30 3.39
N ALA A 264 -5.26 -13.44 2.95
CA ALA A 264 -5.82 -13.64 1.63
C ALA A 264 -7.09 -14.49 1.74
N PHE A 265 -8.24 -13.84 1.62
CA PHE A 265 -9.55 -14.46 1.66
C PHE A 265 -10.17 -14.61 0.27
N LEU A 266 -11.28 -15.35 0.18
CA LEU A 266 -11.91 -15.61 -1.11
C LEU A 266 -12.34 -14.32 -1.85
N ARG A 267 -12.81 -13.30 -1.14
CA ARG A 267 -13.36 -12.07 -1.76
C ARG A 267 -12.37 -10.93 -1.80
N ASN A 268 -11.37 -10.93 -0.92
CA ASN A 268 -10.48 -9.81 -0.67
C ASN A 268 -9.20 -10.26 0.03
N GLY A 269 -8.23 -9.37 0.12
CA GLY A 269 -7.02 -9.56 0.92
C GLY A 269 -5.78 -9.05 0.20
N SER A 270 -4.62 -9.41 0.73
CA SER A 270 -3.29 -9.08 0.23
C SER A 270 -2.65 -10.32 -0.38
N SER A 271 -2.45 -10.32 -1.70
CA SER A 271 -1.61 -11.35 -2.33
C SER A 271 -0.12 -11.07 -2.12
N ILE A 272 0.26 -9.82 -1.91
CA ILE A 272 1.60 -9.40 -1.51
C ILE A 272 1.44 -8.36 -0.40
N TYR A 273 2.09 -8.59 0.73
CA TYR A 273 1.98 -7.73 1.91
C TYR A 273 3.25 -6.91 2.13
N GLU A 274 3.12 -5.59 2.28
CA GLU A 274 4.25 -4.65 2.25
C GLU A 274 5.30 -4.89 3.34
N HIS A 275 4.89 -5.34 4.52
CA HIS A 275 5.83 -5.65 5.60
C HIS A 275 6.66 -6.91 5.34
N ASN A 276 6.20 -7.79 4.44
CA ASN A 276 6.93 -9.01 4.05
C ASN A 276 7.85 -8.78 2.84
N THR A 277 7.77 -7.61 2.19
CA THR A 277 8.49 -7.29 0.95
C THR A 277 9.32 -6.02 1.02
N GLY A 278 9.23 -5.27 2.13
CA GLY A 278 9.90 -3.99 2.29
C GLY A 278 9.25 -2.87 1.48
N GLY A 279 7.91 -2.84 1.39
CA GLY A 279 7.16 -1.73 0.82
C GLY A 279 6.40 -2.01 -0.48
N TYR A 280 6.36 -3.26 -0.96
CA TYR A 280 5.50 -3.65 -2.08
C TYR A 280 4.22 -4.28 -1.57
N GLN A 281 3.09 -3.67 -1.89
CA GLN A 281 1.76 -4.18 -1.59
C GLN A 281 1.07 -4.62 -2.89
N THR A 282 0.30 -5.69 -2.83
CA THR A 282 -0.77 -6.00 -3.79
C THR A 282 -1.96 -6.54 -3.02
N SER A 283 -3.04 -5.77 -3.03
CA SER A 283 -4.34 -6.16 -2.48
C SER A 283 -5.34 -6.43 -3.59
N TYR A 284 -6.41 -7.16 -3.30
CA TYR A 284 -7.50 -7.41 -4.24
C TYR A 284 -8.86 -7.36 -3.55
N ILE A 285 -9.88 -7.09 -4.35
CA ILE A 285 -11.30 -7.24 -3.99
C ILE A 285 -12.09 -7.73 -5.19
N PHE A 286 -13.07 -8.60 -4.96
CA PHE A 286 -14.01 -9.10 -5.95
C PHE A 286 -15.45 -8.89 -5.52
N HIS A 287 -16.21 -8.16 -6.34
CA HIS A 287 -17.62 -7.82 -6.14
C HIS A 287 -18.54 -8.92 -6.69
N LEU A 288 -18.46 -10.13 -6.12
CA LEU A 288 -19.21 -11.28 -6.60
C LEU A 288 -20.72 -11.13 -6.36
N GLU A 289 -21.09 -10.77 -5.14
CA GLU A 289 -22.49 -10.62 -4.73
C GLU A 289 -23.08 -9.26 -5.11
N ASN A 290 -22.23 -8.26 -5.33
CA ASN A 290 -22.58 -6.85 -5.48
C ASN A 290 -21.83 -6.16 -6.64
N PRO A 291 -21.83 -6.72 -7.87
CA PRO A 291 -21.10 -6.10 -8.98
C PRO A 291 -21.68 -4.73 -9.33
N VAL A 292 -20.82 -3.77 -9.68
CA VAL A 292 -21.25 -2.39 -10.03
C VAL A 292 -21.72 -2.39 -11.48
N ARG A 293 -23.03 -2.28 -11.69
CA ARG A 293 -23.67 -2.37 -13.01
C ARG A 293 -23.76 -1.00 -13.69
N PHE A 294 -23.58 -0.96 -15.01
CA PHE A 294 -23.67 0.26 -15.81
C PHE A 294 -24.26 -0.03 -17.20
N ASN A 295 -24.91 0.97 -17.81
CA ASN A 295 -25.58 0.82 -19.11
C ASN A 295 -24.89 1.59 -20.26
N ASN A 296 -24.16 2.65 -19.93
CA ASN A 296 -23.53 3.54 -20.90
C ASN A 296 -22.03 3.71 -20.63
N GLU A 297 -21.64 3.97 -19.38
CA GLU A 297 -20.24 4.15 -19.00
C GLU A 297 -20.04 3.94 -17.49
N ILE A 298 -18.81 3.63 -17.10
CA ILE A 298 -18.40 3.58 -15.69
C ILE A 298 -17.02 4.23 -15.55
N LYS A 299 -16.88 5.00 -14.47
CA LYS A 299 -15.59 5.53 -14.02
C LYS A 299 -15.36 5.12 -12.57
N VAL A 300 -14.47 4.15 -12.37
CA VAL A 300 -14.01 3.68 -11.07
C VAL A 300 -12.70 4.40 -10.76
N THR A 301 -12.70 5.21 -9.70
CA THR A 301 -11.48 5.87 -9.23
C THR A 301 -11.30 5.64 -7.74
N ILE A 302 -10.09 5.93 -7.26
CA ILE A 302 -9.76 5.97 -5.85
C ILE A 302 -8.83 7.15 -5.61
N GLU A 303 -8.96 7.85 -4.50
CA GLU A 303 -7.93 8.81 -4.11
C GLU A 303 -6.61 8.08 -3.81
N PHE A 304 -5.48 8.77 -3.94
CA PHE A 304 -4.20 8.21 -3.53
C PHE A 304 -3.59 8.96 -2.35
N GLY A 305 -3.82 8.41 -1.16
CA GLY A 305 -3.91 9.18 0.08
C GLY A 305 -5.09 10.14 0.04
N HIS A 306 -5.53 10.61 1.22
CA HIS A 306 -6.63 11.58 1.29
C HIS A 306 -6.35 12.81 0.41
N GLY A 307 -7.33 13.22 -0.40
CA GLY A 307 -7.19 14.37 -1.29
C GLY A 307 -6.10 14.23 -2.36
N ASN A 308 -5.64 13.01 -2.67
CA ASN A 308 -4.61 12.73 -3.68
C ASN A 308 -3.24 13.37 -3.38
N HIS A 309 -2.82 13.45 -2.11
CA HIS A 309 -1.56 14.10 -1.74
C HIS A 309 -0.30 13.27 -2.05
N LEU A 310 -0.40 11.94 -2.10
CA LEU A 310 0.76 11.04 -2.17
C LEU A 310 1.32 10.85 -3.58
N ARG A 311 2.61 10.51 -3.68
CA ARG A 311 3.31 10.26 -4.96
C ARG A 311 4.05 8.91 -4.97
N ASN A 312 3.46 7.89 -4.37
CA ASN A 312 3.92 6.50 -4.49
C ASN A 312 3.72 5.96 -5.93
N GLU A 313 4.27 4.80 -6.25
CA GLU A 313 3.88 4.07 -7.48
C GLU A 313 2.66 3.21 -7.22
N THR A 314 1.82 3.07 -8.24
CA THR A 314 0.59 2.28 -8.20
C THR A 314 0.37 1.57 -9.53
N ALA A 315 -0.16 0.35 -9.45
CA ALA A 315 -0.69 -0.38 -10.60
C ALA A 315 -1.99 -1.10 -10.23
N THR A 316 -2.92 -1.21 -11.17
CA THR A 316 -4.19 -1.91 -10.96
C THR A 316 -4.53 -2.79 -12.16
N VAL A 317 -5.27 -3.87 -11.92
CA VAL A 317 -6.01 -4.58 -12.96
C VAL A 317 -7.48 -4.59 -12.59
N ALA A 318 -8.30 -3.90 -13.37
CA ALA A 318 -9.75 -3.94 -13.25
C ALA A 318 -10.30 -5.15 -14.00
N TYR A 319 -11.24 -5.88 -13.39
CA TYR A 319 -11.98 -6.97 -14.03
C TYR A 319 -13.45 -6.60 -14.17
N TRP A 320 -14.03 -6.84 -15.34
CA TRP A 320 -15.43 -6.52 -15.61
C TRP A 320 -16.00 -7.39 -16.73
N TYR A 321 -17.32 -7.46 -16.80
CA TYR A 321 -18.03 -8.13 -17.91
C TYR A 321 -18.82 -7.13 -18.72
N ALA A 322 -18.87 -7.33 -20.04
CA ALA A 322 -19.64 -6.50 -20.95
C ALA A 322 -20.56 -7.30 -21.88
N ASP A 323 -21.60 -6.66 -22.40
CA ASP A 323 -22.55 -7.26 -23.34
C ASP A 323 -21.94 -7.65 -24.70
N LYS A 324 -20.83 -7.00 -25.08
CA LYS A 324 -20.02 -7.29 -26.28
C LYS A 324 -18.52 -7.11 -26.02
N PRO A 325 -17.63 -7.61 -26.89
CA PRO A 325 -16.21 -7.33 -26.78
C PRO A 325 -15.93 -5.84 -26.95
N TYR A 326 -15.09 -5.30 -26.08
CA TYR A 326 -14.57 -3.93 -26.11
C TYR A 326 -13.04 -4.01 -26.09
N ALA A 327 -12.37 -3.03 -26.69
CA ALA A 327 -10.92 -3.00 -26.74
C ALA A 327 -10.33 -2.72 -25.35
N ALA A 328 -9.37 -3.54 -24.92
CA ALA A 328 -8.55 -3.27 -23.76
C ALA A 328 -7.59 -2.08 -24.05
N LYS A 329 -7.26 -1.31 -23.01
CA LYS A 329 -6.18 -0.33 -23.11
C LYS A 329 -4.84 -1.04 -23.24
N LYS A 330 -3.93 -0.43 -24.02
CA LYS A 330 -2.57 -0.93 -24.17
C LYS A 330 -1.78 -0.59 -22.89
N PRO A 331 -1.12 -1.56 -22.23
CA PRO A 331 -0.25 -1.27 -21.10
C PRO A 331 0.97 -0.43 -21.55
N PRO A 332 1.65 0.26 -20.62
CA PRO A 332 2.94 0.89 -20.89
C PRO A 332 3.97 -0.09 -21.48
N SER A 333 5.06 0.40 -22.06
CA SER A 333 6.16 -0.48 -22.53
C SER A 333 6.76 -1.28 -21.38
N VAL A 334 7.53 -2.32 -21.70
CA VAL A 334 8.17 -3.21 -20.72
C VAL A 334 8.99 -2.42 -19.71
N GLU A 335 9.82 -1.50 -20.20
CA GLU A 335 10.68 -0.62 -19.39
C GLU A 335 9.84 0.22 -18.42
N LYS A 336 8.64 0.64 -18.86
CA LYS A 336 7.72 1.49 -18.12
C LYS A 336 6.74 0.76 -17.22
N ARG A 337 6.76 -0.57 -17.15
CA ARG A 337 5.87 -1.34 -16.26
C ARG A 337 6.59 -2.29 -15.30
N ARG A 338 7.87 -2.59 -15.54
CA ARG A 338 8.71 -3.32 -14.58
C ARG A 338 8.69 -2.66 -13.20
N ALA A 339 8.80 -3.49 -12.17
CA ALA A 339 8.82 -3.01 -10.80
C ALA A 339 10.01 -2.07 -10.56
N ILE A 340 9.76 -1.02 -9.78
CA ILE A 340 10.80 -0.16 -9.25
C ILE A 340 11.57 -0.96 -8.21
N GLN A 341 12.90 -0.99 -8.32
CA GLN A 341 13.76 -1.77 -7.44
C GLN A 341 14.38 -0.89 -6.34
N LYS A 342 14.90 -1.54 -5.30
CA LYS A 342 15.74 -0.88 -4.29
C LYS A 342 17.21 -1.17 -4.54
N GLU A 343 18.05 -0.15 -4.35
CA GLU A 343 19.49 -0.27 -4.23
C GLU A 343 19.92 0.33 -2.89
N ASN A 344 20.61 -0.45 -2.05
CA ASN A 344 21.00 -0.05 -0.69
C ASN A 344 19.82 0.54 0.12
N ASP A 345 18.70 -0.19 0.12
CA ASP A 345 17.42 0.18 0.76
C ASP A 345 16.74 1.46 0.27
N LYS A 346 17.20 2.04 -0.85
CA LYS A 346 16.59 3.23 -1.48
C LYS A 346 15.93 2.88 -2.80
N TRP A 347 14.73 3.42 -3.03
CA TRP A 347 14.02 3.28 -4.29
C TRP A 347 14.78 3.92 -5.45
N VAL A 348 15.00 3.17 -6.52
CA VAL A 348 15.64 3.65 -7.75
C VAL A 348 14.57 4.00 -8.78
N ILE A 349 14.16 5.26 -8.76
CA ILE A 349 13.13 5.78 -9.67
C ILE A 349 13.82 6.42 -10.88
N ASP A 350 13.82 5.70 -12.00
CA ASP A 350 14.34 6.19 -13.28
C ASP A 350 13.29 7.06 -14.00
N GLU A 351 13.72 8.17 -14.60
CA GLU A 351 12.90 9.02 -15.47
C GLU A 351 12.29 8.21 -16.63
N ASP A 352 13.04 7.26 -17.19
CA ASP A 352 12.57 6.45 -18.31
C ASP A 352 11.44 5.47 -17.92
N SER A 353 11.34 5.14 -16.63
CA SER A 353 10.30 4.26 -16.08
C SER A 353 8.99 4.99 -15.75
N LYS A 354 8.96 6.32 -15.89
CA LYS A 354 7.80 7.13 -15.47
C LYS A 354 6.58 6.94 -16.35
N THR A 355 5.44 6.85 -15.68
CA THR A 355 4.10 6.70 -16.27
C THR A 355 3.06 7.63 -15.66
N THR A 356 3.49 8.65 -14.90
CA THR A 356 2.61 9.71 -14.36
C THR A 356 1.71 10.27 -15.46
N SER A 357 0.40 10.12 -15.29
CA SER A 357 -0.56 10.51 -16.34
C SER A 357 -0.82 12.01 -16.35
N ARG A 358 -0.73 12.64 -15.17
CA ARG A 358 -0.93 14.07 -14.92
C ARG A 358 -0.36 14.45 -13.56
N GLU A 359 -0.03 15.72 -13.39
CA GLU A 359 0.29 16.32 -12.08
C GLU A 359 -0.91 17.14 -11.60
N ILE A 360 -1.28 17.00 -10.33
CA ILE A 360 -2.36 17.80 -9.74
C ILE A 360 -1.94 19.26 -9.66
N SER A 361 -2.75 20.13 -10.27
CA SER A 361 -2.53 21.58 -10.21
C SER A 361 -2.87 22.11 -8.81
N LEU A 362 -1.92 22.79 -8.19
CA LEU A 362 -2.09 23.33 -6.84
C LEU A 362 -3.13 24.44 -6.82
N ASN A 363 -4.12 24.31 -5.94
CA ASN A 363 -5.06 25.38 -5.61
C ASN A 363 -4.56 26.21 -4.41
N ASN A 364 -5.30 27.23 -4.00
CA ASN A 364 -4.91 28.11 -2.88
C ASN A 364 -4.80 27.36 -1.54
N GLU A 365 -5.69 26.40 -1.29
CA GLU A 365 -5.69 25.58 -0.07
C GLU A 365 -4.47 24.66 -0.02
N MET A 366 -4.16 23.97 -1.11
CA MET A 366 -2.97 23.11 -1.23
C MET A 366 -1.67 23.90 -1.02
N ASN A 367 -1.56 25.10 -1.59
CA ASN A 367 -0.39 25.97 -1.37
C ASN A 367 -0.28 26.38 0.12
N LEU A 368 -1.39 26.77 0.73
CA LEU A 368 -1.43 27.11 2.16
C LEU A 368 -1.01 25.91 3.03
N MET A 369 -1.49 24.70 2.73
CA MET A 369 -1.13 23.49 3.49
C MET A 369 0.35 23.12 3.34
N LYS A 370 0.91 23.21 2.13
CA LYS A 370 2.35 23.01 1.90
C LYS A 370 3.18 24.03 2.69
N ASP A 371 2.78 25.29 2.73
CA ASP A 371 3.51 26.31 3.47
C ASP A 371 3.38 26.14 4.99
N ARG A 372 2.20 25.74 5.47
CA ARG A 372 1.98 25.36 6.88
C ARG A 372 2.85 24.15 7.27
N TRP A 373 2.96 23.15 6.41
CA TRP A 373 3.82 21.99 6.63
C TRP A 373 5.30 22.36 6.73
N LYS A 374 5.81 23.21 5.82
CA LYS A 374 7.18 23.74 5.90
C LYS A 374 7.45 24.55 7.17
N GLN A 375 6.44 25.20 7.73
CA GLN A 375 6.56 25.90 9.01
C GLN A 375 6.56 24.94 10.20
N LYS A 376 5.89 23.77 10.08
CA LYS A 376 5.88 22.68 11.06
C LYS A 376 7.17 21.88 11.13
N SER A 377 8.01 21.87 10.09
CA SER A 377 9.36 21.30 10.22
C SER A 377 10.17 22.15 11.21
N PHE A 378 10.05 21.84 12.50
CA PHE A 378 10.66 22.55 13.60
C PHE A 378 12.18 22.30 13.59
N ASN A 379 12.93 23.15 12.88
CA ASN A 379 14.36 23.33 13.14
C ASN A 379 14.60 24.26 14.34
N LYS A 380 13.72 24.25 15.35
CA LYS A 380 13.79 25.18 16.50
C LYS A 380 13.49 24.49 17.82
N TYR A 381 14.39 24.75 18.78
CA TYR A 381 14.29 24.39 20.18
C TYR A 381 12.98 24.88 20.79
N ILE A 382 12.32 24.03 21.58
CA ILE A 382 11.20 24.43 22.42
C ILE A 382 11.74 24.65 23.83
N TYR A 383 11.63 25.89 24.31
CA TYR A 383 11.94 26.22 25.70
C TYR A 383 10.67 26.03 26.52
N VAL A 384 10.75 25.22 27.56
CA VAL A 384 9.62 25.03 28.49
C VAL A 384 10.07 25.40 29.90
N CYS A 385 9.30 26.27 30.55
CA CYS A 385 9.44 26.58 31.97
C CYS A 385 8.27 25.92 32.71
N GLY A 386 8.56 25.22 33.79
CA GLY A 386 7.56 24.61 34.66
C GLY A 386 8.07 24.49 36.08
N LYS A 387 7.16 24.47 37.05
CA LYS A 387 7.48 24.10 38.43
C LYS A 387 7.37 22.58 38.57
N ILE A 388 8.37 22.00 39.20
CA ILE A 388 8.29 20.63 39.72
C ILE A 388 7.35 20.68 40.93
N ILE A 389 6.29 19.89 40.88
CA ILE A 389 5.30 19.72 41.93
C ILE A 389 5.24 18.23 42.29
N GLU A 390 5.03 17.93 43.56
CA GLU A 390 4.71 16.57 43.98
C GLU A 390 3.20 16.37 43.82
N ASN A 391 2.78 15.35 43.09
CA ASN A 391 1.36 15.04 42.93
C ASN A 391 0.79 14.37 44.19
N GLU A 392 -0.52 14.14 44.21
CA GLU A 392 -1.22 13.57 45.37
C GLU A 392 -0.76 12.14 45.75
N GLU A 393 0.04 11.49 44.90
CA GLU A 393 0.59 10.16 45.12
C GLU A 393 2.08 10.16 45.50
N GLY A 394 2.69 11.33 45.70
CA GLY A 394 4.11 11.46 46.07
C GLY A 394 5.08 11.41 44.89
N LEU A 395 4.59 11.59 43.66
CA LEU A 395 5.39 11.57 42.43
C LEU A 395 5.74 13.00 41.98
N LEU A 396 7.01 13.24 41.66
CA LEU A 396 7.46 14.51 41.09
C LEU A 396 6.95 14.66 39.64
N CYS A 397 6.13 15.68 39.41
CA CYS A 397 5.47 16.02 38.16
C CYS A 397 5.80 17.47 37.74
N MET A 398 5.86 17.78 36.45
CA MET A 398 6.09 19.17 35.99
C MET A 398 4.81 19.76 35.38
N LYS A 399 4.37 20.91 35.91
CA LYS A 399 3.25 21.67 35.33
C LYS A 399 3.79 22.64 34.27
N MET A 400 3.51 22.36 33.00
CA MET A 400 4.01 23.12 31.85
C MET A 400 3.05 24.25 31.48
N LYS A 401 3.59 25.41 31.05
CA LYS A 401 2.83 26.45 30.35
C LYS A 401 3.61 26.86 29.10
N LEU A 402 3.06 26.57 27.93
CA LEU A 402 3.69 26.95 26.66
C LEU A 402 3.59 28.48 26.46
N SER A 403 4.66 29.06 25.89
CA SER A 403 4.86 30.51 25.75
C SER A 403 3.71 31.23 24.99
N PRO A 404 3.42 32.51 25.30
CA PRO A 404 2.46 33.34 24.56
C PRO A 404 2.73 33.49 23.05
N ASP A 405 3.93 33.16 22.57
CA ASP A 405 4.35 33.35 21.17
C ASP A 405 3.84 32.26 20.21
N ASN A 406 3.06 31.29 20.68
CA ASN A 406 2.46 30.22 19.87
C ASN A 406 0.98 29.98 20.24
N PRO A 407 0.04 30.82 19.75
CA PRO A 407 -1.36 30.77 20.19
C PRO A 407 -2.19 29.61 19.61
N ASN A 408 -1.63 28.76 18.74
CA ASN A 408 -2.38 27.72 18.01
C ASN A 408 -1.95 26.26 18.32
N LEU A 409 -1.24 26.02 19.42
CA LEU A 409 -1.07 24.67 19.96
C LEU A 409 -2.21 24.42 20.95
N TYR A 410 -3.18 23.61 20.52
CA TYR A 410 -4.18 23.02 21.40
C TYR A 410 -3.50 22.32 22.58
N GLU A 411 -4.21 22.14 23.70
CA GLU A 411 -3.78 21.24 24.78
C GLU A 411 -3.67 19.82 24.22
N VAL A 412 -2.50 19.48 23.68
CA VAL A 412 -2.20 18.12 23.19
C VAL A 412 -1.70 17.33 24.40
N PRO A 413 -2.41 16.27 24.83
CA PRO A 413 -1.91 15.37 25.86
C PRO A 413 -0.55 14.80 25.45
N PHE A 414 0.40 14.70 26.38
CA PHE A 414 1.75 14.17 26.09
C PHE A 414 1.73 12.74 25.50
N SER A 415 0.62 12.00 25.67
CA SER A 415 0.37 10.71 25.03
C SER A 415 0.21 10.79 23.51
N GLU A 416 -0.38 11.86 22.97
CA GLU A 416 -0.50 12.07 21.51
C GLU A 416 0.82 12.50 20.87
N ILE A 417 1.69 13.15 21.66
CA ILE A 417 3.08 13.42 21.26
C ILE A 417 3.79 12.07 21.08
N LEU A 418 3.70 11.15 22.05
CA LEU A 418 4.46 9.88 22.03
C LEU A 418 4.08 8.87 20.94
N GLU A 419 2.84 8.86 20.44
CA GLU A 419 2.46 7.99 19.30
C GLU A 419 3.22 8.35 18.02
N ASP A 420 3.63 9.61 17.87
CA ASP A 420 4.43 10.10 16.74
C ASP A 420 5.94 9.75 16.82
N PHE A 421 6.45 9.33 18.00
CA PHE A 421 7.90 9.15 18.23
C PHE A 421 8.33 7.69 18.44
N GLN A 422 7.56 6.71 17.96
CA GLN A 422 7.86 5.29 18.22
C GLN A 422 9.23 4.80 17.69
N ASN A 423 9.91 5.57 16.83
CA ASN A 423 11.24 5.23 16.30
C ASN A 423 12.31 6.34 16.41
N ASP A 424 11.99 7.50 16.98
CA ASP A 424 12.91 8.65 16.99
C ASP A 424 13.48 8.95 18.39
N THR A 425 14.77 9.30 18.42
CA THR A 425 15.44 9.66 19.67
C THR A 425 15.07 11.08 20.06
N VAL A 426 14.15 11.26 21.01
CA VAL A 426 13.90 12.56 21.63
C VAL A 426 15.01 12.85 22.64
N VAL A 427 15.91 13.80 22.33
CA VAL A 427 16.95 14.25 23.26
C VAL A 427 16.43 15.40 24.11
N VAL A 428 16.18 15.12 25.39
CA VAL A 428 15.82 16.15 26.38
C VAL A 428 17.11 16.63 27.08
N GLU A 429 17.59 17.82 26.74
CA GLU A 429 18.71 18.45 27.45
C GLU A 429 18.21 19.29 28.64
N THR A 430 18.68 18.98 29.84
CA THR A 430 18.40 19.79 31.04
C THR A 430 19.47 20.87 31.19
N ILE A 431 19.07 22.15 31.17
CA ILE A 431 19.99 23.27 31.32
C ILE A 431 19.56 24.06 32.56
N PRO A 432 20.40 24.17 33.61
CA PRO A 432 20.06 24.99 34.77
C PRO A 432 19.77 26.43 34.35
N LYS A 433 18.74 27.07 34.93
CA LYS A 433 18.35 28.46 34.63
C LYS A 433 19.54 29.44 34.77
N THR A 434 20.47 29.13 35.67
CA THR A 434 21.71 29.88 35.92
C THR A 434 22.74 29.82 34.78
N ALA A 435 22.63 28.83 33.88
CA ALA A 435 23.48 28.67 32.70
C ALA A 435 22.92 29.40 31.46
N MET A 436 21.73 29.98 31.54
CA MET A 436 21.08 30.71 30.46
C MET A 436 21.30 32.22 30.59
N ARG A 437 21.47 32.90 29.44
CA ARG A 437 21.42 34.36 29.34
C ARG A 437 19.97 34.82 29.20
N ASP A 438 19.70 36.10 29.49
CA ASP A 438 18.37 36.70 29.37
C ASP A 438 17.81 36.66 27.93
N ASN A 439 18.67 36.46 26.92
CA ASN A 439 18.32 36.31 25.51
C ASN A 439 18.17 34.84 25.04
N GLY A 440 18.30 33.86 25.95
CA GLY A 440 18.15 32.43 25.64
C GLY A 440 19.42 31.70 25.19
N ASP A 441 20.58 32.36 25.16
CA ASP A 441 21.88 31.73 24.84
C ASP A 441 22.55 31.05 26.05
N ILE A 442 23.31 29.98 25.80
CA ILE A 442 24.02 29.20 26.84
C ILE A 442 25.37 29.85 27.18
N ARG A 443 25.71 29.97 28.47
CA ARG A 443 27.07 30.35 28.93
C ARG A 443 28.06 29.21 28.66
N THR A 444 28.90 29.36 27.64
CA THR A 444 29.85 28.35 27.16
C THR A 444 31.08 28.04 28.05
N PRO A 445 31.59 28.88 28.99
CA PRO A 445 32.88 28.58 29.64
C PRO A 445 32.88 27.54 30.78
N ASP A 446 31.75 27.16 31.37
CA ASP A 446 31.74 26.31 32.57
C ASP A 446 31.57 24.80 32.29
N ILE A 447 31.35 24.41 31.03
CA ILE A 447 31.09 23.00 30.66
C ILE A 447 32.35 22.12 30.79
N GLN A 448 33.56 22.69 30.67
CA GLN A 448 34.80 21.88 30.66
C GLN A 448 35.37 21.48 32.03
N LYS A 449 34.86 22.01 33.16
CA LYS A 449 35.38 21.64 34.49
C LYS A 449 34.71 20.39 35.12
N LEU A 450 33.73 19.78 34.46
CA LEU A 450 32.87 18.73 35.04
C LEU A 450 33.09 17.32 34.47
N LEU A 451 34.11 17.09 33.63
CA LEU A 451 34.24 15.82 32.89
C LEU A 451 35.59 15.13 33.12
N HIS A 452 35.64 14.28 34.16
CA HIS A 452 36.52 13.10 34.15
C HIS A 452 35.65 11.85 34.22
N LEU A 453 35.77 10.97 33.22
CA LEU A 453 34.94 9.79 32.98
C LEU A 453 35.82 8.52 32.94
N PRO A 454 35.42 7.41 33.59
CA PRO A 454 35.76 6.07 33.12
C PRO A 454 34.70 5.56 32.12
N ALA A 455 35.08 4.57 31.32
CA ALA A 455 34.27 4.00 30.23
C ALA A 455 32.96 3.30 30.72
N PRO A 456 31.89 3.30 29.90
CA PRO A 456 30.60 2.69 30.26
C PRO A 456 30.71 1.16 30.43
N LYS A 457 29.93 0.60 31.38
CA LYS A 457 29.75 -0.86 31.52
C LYS A 457 28.30 -1.23 31.22
N GLN A 458 28.14 -2.20 30.32
CA GLN A 458 26.86 -2.78 29.92
C GLN A 458 26.60 -4.06 30.71
N LEU A 459 25.38 -4.28 31.21
CA LEU A 459 24.97 -5.55 31.79
C LEU A 459 23.60 -5.97 31.23
N VAL A 460 23.52 -7.17 30.68
CA VAL A 460 22.28 -7.74 30.10
C VAL A 460 21.81 -8.87 31.00
N LYS A 461 20.53 -8.85 31.41
CA LYS A 461 19.90 -9.95 32.16
C LYS A 461 18.41 -10.07 31.79
N GLY A 462 18.08 -10.97 30.85
CA GLY A 462 16.71 -11.17 30.34
C GLY A 462 16.28 -10.13 29.29
N GLU A 463 14.97 -10.02 29.02
CA GLU A 463 14.34 -9.08 28.06
C GLU A 463 14.38 -7.60 28.49
N ILE A 464 15.32 -7.24 29.36
CA ILE A 464 15.49 -5.88 29.87
C ILE A 464 16.84 -5.35 29.41
N LEU A 465 16.80 -4.27 28.63
CA LEU A 465 17.97 -3.47 28.28
C LEU A 465 18.12 -2.35 29.32
N LEU A 466 19.14 -2.42 30.18
CA LEU A 466 19.55 -1.30 31.02
C LEU A 466 20.65 -0.53 30.32
N ARG A 467 20.35 0.70 29.88
CA ARG A 467 21.34 1.70 29.48
C ARG A 467 21.45 2.76 30.56
N GLU A 468 22.62 2.86 31.18
CA GLU A 468 22.96 3.96 32.06
C GLU A 468 23.39 5.15 31.20
N ASP A 469 22.42 5.91 30.69
CA ASP A 469 22.72 7.16 30.00
C ASP A 469 22.99 8.26 31.04
N LYS A 470 24.22 8.77 30.97
CA LYS A 470 24.91 9.56 31.99
C LYS A 470 24.11 10.80 32.42
N VAL A 471 23.75 10.85 33.70
CA VAL A 471 23.55 12.10 34.45
C VAL A 471 24.30 11.97 35.77
N PHE A 472 25.40 12.70 35.93
CA PHE A 472 26.14 12.74 37.19
C PHE A 472 25.82 14.02 37.98
N VAL A 473 25.53 13.78 39.26
CA VAL A 473 25.43 14.74 40.37
C VAL A 473 26.82 15.28 40.72
N PHE A 474 26.92 16.55 41.17
CA PHE A 474 28.13 17.05 41.82
C PHE A 474 27.91 17.45 43.30
N ALA A 475 28.84 16.93 44.12
CA ALA A 475 29.27 17.32 45.46
C ALA A 475 28.25 17.32 46.62
N GLY A 476 28.10 16.15 47.26
CA GLY A 476 27.57 16.02 48.61
C GLY A 476 27.11 14.57 48.87
N ASN A 477 27.72 13.88 49.84
CA ASN A 477 27.36 12.51 50.22
C ASN A 477 25.86 12.41 50.51
N SER A 478 25.10 11.81 49.59
CA SER A 478 23.68 11.49 49.77
C SER A 478 23.47 10.06 49.29
N GLU A 479 22.97 9.19 50.16
CA GLU A 479 22.53 7.84 49.79
C GLU A 479 21.27 7.95 48.91
N ILE A 480 21.28 7.26 47.78
CA ILE A 480 20.11 7.15 46.88
C ILE A 480 19.37 5.87 47.27
N GLU A 481 18.17 5.98 47.83
CA GLU A 481 17.31 4.84 48.12
C GLU A 481 16.33 4.60 46.96
N LEU A 482 16.57 3.56 46.15
CA LEU A 482 15.64 3.12 45.12
C LEU A 482 14.52 2.27 45.74
N LYS A 483 13.33 2.86 45.94
CA LYS A 483 12.15 2.11 46.38
C LYS A 483 11.33 1.62 45.17
N LYS A 484 11.28 0.31 44.98
CA LYS A 484 10.44 -0.37 43.99
C LYS A 484 9.08 -0.70 44.58
N LYS A 485 8.00 -0.46 43.84
CA LYS A 485 6.69 -1.09 44.09
C LYS A 485 6.14 -1.69 42.80
N LEU A 486 6.22 -3.02 42.69
CA LEU A 486 5.59 -3.78 41.61
C LEU A 486 4.08 -3.82 41.83
N LYS A 487 3.29 -3.42 40.83
CA LYS A 487 1.88 -3.78 40.75
C LYS A 487 1.63 -4.40 39.38
N ASN A 488 1.25 -5.67 39.41
CA ASN A 488 0.87 -6.45 38.24
C ASN A 488 -0.59 -6.10 37.92
N THR A 489 -0.84 -5.47 36.78
CA THR A 489 -2.20 -5.30 36.27
C THR A 489 -2.19 -5.47 34.75
N ILE A 490 -2.90 -6.51 34.33
CA ILE A 490 -3.26 -6.79 32.94
C ILE A 490 -4.29 -5.73 32.56
N ASP A 491 -3.87 -4.61 31.97
CA ASP A 491 -4.70 -3.81 31.09
C ASP A 491 -3.86 -2.78 30.32
N LYS A 492 -4.29 -2.49 29.09
CA LYS A 492 -3.58 -1.71 28.08
C LYS A 492 -3.28 -0.27 28.52
N LYS A 493 -2.11 -0.02 29.11
CA LYS A 493 -1.43 1.27 29.16
C LYS A 493 0.07 1.03 29.21
N ALA A 494 0.78 1.40 28.15
CA ALA A 494 2.22 1.61 28.26
C ALA A 494 2.42 2.98 28.91
N GLU A 495 2.74 3.01 30.20
CA GLU A 495 3.27 4.20 30.86
C GLU A 495 4.80 4.09 30.82
N LEU A 496 5.44 5.05 30.16
CA LEU A 496 6.89 5.21 30.22
C LEU A 496 7.24 5.87 31.57
N GLU A 497 7.67 5.08 32.55
CA GLU A 497 8.32 5.61 33.75
C GLU A 497 9.73 6.10 33.39
N VAL A 498 9.90 7.40 33.24
CA VAL A 498 11.24 8.02 33.29
C VAL A 498 11.62 8.18 34.75
N LEU A 499 12.33 7.20 35.29
CA LEU A 499 12.96 7.29 36.62
C LEU A 499 14.18 8.22 36.54
N GLN A 500 13.97 9.51 36.77
CA GLN A 500 15.04 10.44 37.11
C GLN A 500 15.04 10.69 38.63
N ALA A 501 16.18 10.42 39.27
CA ALA A 501 16.39 10.79 40.67
C ALA A 501 16.66 12.30 40.75
N PHE A 502 15.74 13.04 41.37
CA PHE A 502 15.97 14.44 41.75
C PHE A 502 16.31 14.51 43.23
N ASN A 503 17.17 15.45 43.62
CA ASN A 503 17.37 15.78 45.03
C ASN A 503 16.12 16.51 45.57
N GLU A 504 15.65 16.16 46.77
CA GLU A 504 14.54 16.85 47.47
C GLU A 504 14.74 18.37 47.53
N SER A 505 16.00 18.84 47.46
CA SER A 505 16.36 20.26 47.45
C SER A 505 15.87 21.05 46.22
N LEU A 506 15.34 20.40 45.18
CA LEU A 506 14.85 21.04 43.94
C LEU A 506 13.33 21.22 43.91
N ILE A 507 12.61 20.77 44.94
CA ILE A 507 11.17 20.95 45.07
C ILE A 507 10.88 22.45 45.26
N ASN A 508 10.02 23.03 44.41
CA ASN A 508 9.65 24.46 44.29
C ASN A 508 10.60 25.40 43.54
N GLU A 509 11.73 24.93 43.01
CA GLU A 509 12.61 25.71 42.12
C GLU A 509 12.02 25.81 40.70
N GLU A 510 12.19 26.96 40.04
CA GLU A 510 11.74 27.16 38.66
C GLU A 510 12.88 26.77 37.69
N ILE A 511 12.74 25.61 37.05
CA ILE A 511 13.75 25.05 36.15
C ILE A 511 13.30 25.27 34.70
N THR A 512 14.20 25.78 33.86
CA THR A 512 13.95 25.94 32.43
C THR A 512 14.57 24.77 31.67
N TYR A 513 13.77 24.06 30.90
CA TYR A 513 14.23 22.96 30.06
C TYR A 513 14.41 23.45 28.62
N ARG A 514 15.47 22.98 27.96
CA ARG A 514 15.64 23.13 26.52
C ARG A 514 15.39 21.77 25.88
N ILE A 515 14.21 21.59 25.31
CA ILE A 515 13.90 20.35 24.62
C ILE A 515 14.38 20.49 23.18
N GLN A 516 15.41 19.72 22.81
CA GLN A 516 15.83 19.60 21.42
C GLN A 516 15.15 18.37 20.81
N ILE A 517 14.01 18.60 20.17
CA ILE A 517 13.39 17.57 19.34
C ILE A 517 14.16 17.56 18.02
N ARG A 518 15.01 16.56 17.80
CA ARG A 518 15.56 16.27 16.47
C ARG A 518 14.66 15.23 15.82
N PHE A 519 14.17 15.57 14.65
CA PHE A 519 13.60 14.61 13.71
C PHE A 519 14.78 14.12 12.87
N GLU A 520 15.10 12.83 12.90
CA GLU A 520 16.09 12.23 11.99
C GLU A 520 15.41 11.67 10.75
#